data_AF-A0AAU5WXH2-F1
#
_entry.id   AF-A0AAU5WXH2-F1
#
_cell.length_a   1.000
_cell.length_b   1.000
_cell.length_c   1.000
_cell.angle_alpha   90.00
_cell.angle_beta   90.00
_cell.angle_gamma   90.00
#
_symmetry.space_group_name_H-M   'P 1'
#
loop_
_entity.id
_entity.type
_entity.pdbx_description
1 polymer ?
#
loop_
_entity_poly.entity_id
_entity_poly.type
_entity_poly.pdbx_seq_one_letter_code
_entity_poly.pdbx_strand_id
1 'polypeptide(L)'
;MNQHHEWDYGTADYPQAGEEGIAFWARNYLLDRKIPARFFYYFTATDTLVPVGGLICFGLTRDQDMVCLEKVDSSVWEVSSRSDGAHSLINSNLDAFLEIMAICEEVISGHERVNDDEQELEEEFIERWIETSNDLRGRIAIIDPPSLFDGSYWSDFLSDVANGDYE
;
A
#
# COMPACT_ATOMS: atom_id res chain seq x y z
N MET A 1 -12.82 -8.13 -18.05
CA MET A 1 -13.49 -8.78 -16.93
C MET A 1 -13.36 -7.84 -15.75
N ASN A 2 -14.45 -7.28 -15.25
CA ASN A 2 -14.41 -6.38 -14.09
C ASN A 2 -14.40 -7.24 -12.83
N GLN A 3 -13.22 -7.50 -12.28
CA GLN A 3 -13.11 -8.02 -10.92
C GLN A 3 -13.44 -6.86 -9.97
N HIS A 4 -14.67 -6.87 -9.45
CA HIS A 4 -15.01 -6.06 -8.29
C HIS A 4 -14.25 -6.64 -7.10
N HIS A 5 -13.06 -6.12 -6.83
CA HIS A 5 -12.42 -6.28 -5.54
C HIS A 5 -13.20 -5.40 -4.56
N GLU A 6 -14.02 -6.03 -3.72
CA GLU A 6 -14.54 -5.40 -2.51
C GLU A 6 -13.50 -5.67 -1.42
N TRP A 7 -12.75 -4.64 -1.03
CA TRP A 7 -11.84 -4.70 0.09
C TRP A 7 -12.64 -4.95 1.37
N ASP A 8 -12.23 -5.90 2.20
CA ASP A 8 -12.92 -6.24 3.46
C ASP A 8 -13.04 -5.04 4.42
N TYR A 9 -12.18 -4.03 4.28
CA TYR A 9 -12.16 -2.80 5.07
C TYR A 9 -12.83 -1.59 4.39
N GLY A 10 -13.48 -1.79 3.23
CA GLY A 10 -14.19 -0.73 2.51
C GLY A 10 -13.30 0.20 1.68
N THR A 11 -13.91 1.23 1.09
CA THR A 11 -13.26 2.20 0.19
C THR A 11 -13.18 3.58 0.84
N ALA A 12 -12.11 4.32 0.54
CA ALA A 12 -11.97 5.70 0.98
C ALA A 12 -12.95 6.64 0.25
N ASP A 13 -13.62 7.52 0.99
CA ASP A 13 -14.74 8.35 0.49
C ASP A 13 -14.42 9.85 0.31
N TYR A 14 -13.17 10.27 0.57
CA TYR A 14 -12.61 11.65 0.42
C TYR A 14 -13.67 12.77 0.26
N PRO A 15 -14.36 13.19 1.36
CA PRO A 15 -15.51 14.08 1.31
C PRO A 15 -15.18 15.48 0.79
N GLN A 16 -16.20 16.17 0.26
CA GLN A 16 -16.03 17.33 -0.62
C GLN A 16 -15.67 18.69 0.04
N ALA A 17 -15.40 18.78 1.34
CA ALA A 17 -15.37 20.07 2.05
C ALA A 17 -13.95 20.60 2.37
N GLY A 18 -13.71 21.89 2.09
CA GLY A 18 -12.63 22.69 2.70
C GLY A 18 -11.25 22.71 1.99
N GLU A 19 -11.17 22.34 0.71
CA GLU A 19 -9.89 22.11 0.02
C GLU A 19 -9.35 23.31 -0.77
N GLU A 20 -8.71 24.27 -0.10
CA GLU A 20 -7.77 25.15 -0.80
C GLU A 20 -6.49 24.35 -1.16
N GLY A 21 -6.16 24.25 -2.45
CA GLY A 21 -4.90 23.65 -2.92
C GLY A 21 -4.94 22.20 -3.38
N ILE A 22 -6.08 21.50 -3.24
CA ILE A 22 -6.23 20.12 -3.73
C ILE A 22 -6.92 20.15 -5.09
N ALA A 23 -6.31 19.49 -6.06
CA ALA A 23 -6.80 19.55 -7.42
C ALA A 23 -7.99 18.60 -7.61
N PHE A 24 -9.09 19.10 -8.17
CA PHE A 24 -10.33 18.35 -8.42
C PHE A 24 -10.09 17.01 -9.17
N TRP A 25 -9.12 16.98 -10.09
CA TRP A 25 -8.76 15.76 -10.81
C TRP A 25 -8.23 14.67 -9.87
N ALA A 26 -7.41 15.01 -8.87
CA ALA A 26 -6.77 14.03 -7.98
C ALA A 26 -7.82 13.32 -7.13
N ARG A 27 -8.77 14.07 -6.57
CA ARG A 27 -9.87 13.51 -5.79
C ARG A 27 -10.71 12.55 -6.62
N ASN A 28 -11.18 12.97 -7.80
CA ASN A 28 -11.99 12.09 -8.65
C ASN A 28 -11.19 10.86 -9.09
N TYR A 29 -9.90 11.05 -9.41
CA TYR A 29 -9.04 9.95 -9.80
C TYR A 29 -8.90 8.92 -8.69
N LEU A 30 -8.72 9.33 -7.42
CA LEU A 30 -8.67 8.41 -6.28
C LEU A 30 -10.03 7.74 -6.02
N LEU A 31 -11.14 8.49 -6.04
CA LEU A 31 -12.49 7.97 -5.81
C LEU A 31 -12.89 6.93 -6.88
N ASP A 32 -12.60 7.22 -8.16
CA ASP A 32 -12.90 6.34 -9.28
C ASP A 32 -12.15 4.99 -9.19
N ARG A 33 -10.97 5.00 -8.55
CA ARG A 33 -10.13 3.81 -8.38
C ARG A 33 -10.41 3.01 -7.11
N LYS A 34 -11.32 3.47 -6.25
CA LYS A 34 -11.76 2.74 -5.05
C LYS A 34 -10.60 2.34 -4.15
N ILE A 35 -9.81 3.35 -3.73
CA ILE A 35 -8.70 3.14 -2.80
C ILE A 35 -9.21 2.39 -1.57
N PRO A 36 -8.55 1.30 -1.14
CA PRO A 36 -8.90 0.62 0.09
C PRO A 36 -8.79 1.59 1.28
N ALA A 37 -9.77 1.60 2.17
CA ALA A 37 -9.67 2.43 3.38
C ALA A 37 -8.51 1.98 4.29
N ARG A 38 -8.23 0.68 4.29
CA ARG A 38 -7.13 0.06 5.02
C ARG A 38 -6.63 -1.20 4.31
N PHE A 39 -5.34 -1.47 4.42
CA PHE A 39 -4.69 -2.69 3.95
C PHE A 39 -3.68 -3.16 5.00
N PHE A 40 -3.92 -4.37 5.54
CA PHE A 40 -3.14 -5.04 6.60
C PHE A 40 -2.40 -4.12 7.59
N TYR A 41 -2.99 -3.00 8.03
CA TYR A 41 -2.31 -2.00 8.88
C TYR A 41 -1.11 -1.25 8.23
N TYR A 42 -0.54 -1.74 7.13
CA TYR A 42 0.56 -1.14 6.36
C TYR A 42 0.19 0.11 5.58
N PHE A 43 -1.09 0.22 5.21
CA PHE A 43 -1.63 1.40 4.57
C PHE A 43 -2.98 1.76 5.18
N THR A 44 -3.16 3.03 5.48
CA THR A 44 -4.43 3.60 5.94
C THR A 44 -4.74 4.85 5.12
N ALA A 45 -5.87 4.86 4.41
CA ALA A 45 -6.31 6.05 3.70
C ALA A 45 -6.66 7.15 4.71
N THR A 46 -6.33 8.40 4.39
CA THR A 46 -6.72 9.53 5.22
C THR A 46 -8.14 9.98 4.89
N ASP A 47 -8.87 10.46 5.90
CA ASP A 47 -10.21 11.05 5.69
C ASP A 47 -10.15 12.36 4.89
N THR A 48 -8.97 12.97 4.77
CA THR A 48 -8.76 14.24 4.07
C THR A 48 -7.45 14.19 3.30
N LEU A 49 -7.49 14.68 2.06
CA LEU A 49 -6.31 14.79 1.21
C LEU A 49 -5.41 15.93 1.71
N VAL A 50 -4.09 15.81 1.58
CA VAL A 50 -3.13 16.83 2.04
C VAL A 50 -2.15 17.19 0.93
N PRO A 51 -2.05 18.46 0.49
CA PRO A 51 -1.06 18.86 -0.50
C PRO A 51 0.34 19.03 0.12
N VAL A 52 1.35 18.37 -0.44
CA VAL A 52 2.75 18.44 0.06
C VAL A 52 3.71 18.52 -1.12
N GLY A 53 4.44 19.63 -1.25
CA GLY A 53 5.53 19.74 -2.23
C GLY A 53 5.15 19.48 -3.70
N GLY A 54 3.88 19.67 -4.08
CA GLY A 54 3.36 19.35 -5.42
C GLY A 54 2.70 17.96 -5.54
N LEU A 55 2.73 17.16 -4.47
CA LEU A 55 2.06 15.87 -4.33
C LEU A 55 0.74 16.03 -3.58
N ILE A 56 -0.17 15.07 -3.75
CA ILE A 56 -1.43 14.97 -3.00
C ILE A 56 -1.40 13.69 -2.16
N CYS A 57 -1.29 13.85 -0.85
CA CYS A 57 -1.23 12.74 0.10
C CYS A 57 -2.64 12.23 0.42
N PHE A 58 -2.82 10.92 0.34
CA PHE A 58 -4.11 10.23 0.40
C PHE A 58 -4.14 9.07 1.39
N GLY A 59 -3.01 8.77 2.02
CA GLY A 59 -2.90 7.74 3.04
C GLY A 59 -1.62 7.87 3.86
N LEU A 60 -1.45 6.92 4.77
CA LEU A 60 -0.32 6.80 5.68
C LEU A 60 0.21 5.37 5.65
N THR A 61 1.52 5.21 5.75
CA THR A 61 2.16 3.92 6.01
C THR A 61 2.04 3.53 7.49
N ARG A 62 2.45 2.31 7.86
CA ARG A 62 2.53 1.86 9.26
C ARG A 62 3.32 2.85 10.13
N ASP A 63 4.45 3.33 9.61
CA ASP A 63 5.37 4.24 10.31
C ASP A 63 4.90 5.70 10.37
N GLN A 64 3.68 5.97 9.90
CA GLN A 64 3.03 7.29 9.83
C GLN A 64 3.66 8.23 8.80
N ASP A 65 4.38 7.70 7.81
CA ASP A 65 4.82 8.47 6.66
C ASP A 65 3.69 8.60 5.64
N MET A 66 3.68 9.71 4.90
CA MET A 66 2.56 10.04 4.02
C MET A 66 2.67 9.30 2.70
N VAL A 67 1.57 8.71 2.24
CA VAL A 67 1.47 8.12 0.91
C VAL A 67 0.81 9.13 -0.01
N CYS A 68 1.54 9.54 -1.05
CA CYS A 68 1.19 10.68 -1.88
C CYS A 68 1.23 10.36 -3.37
N LEU A 69 0.32 11.01 -4.10
CA LEU A 69 0.15 10.89 -5.54
C LEU A 69 0.82 12.08 -6.23
N GLU A 70 1.69 11.80 -7.21
CA GLU A 70 2.25 12.83 -8.08
C GLU A 70 1.24 13.27 -9.15
N LYS A 71 1.16 14.57 -9.39
CA LYS A 71 0.21 15.16 -10.33
C LYS A 71 0.43 14.81 -11.79
N VAL A 72 1.68 14.56 -12.17
CA VAL A 72 2.07 14.49 -13.58
C VAL A 72 1.86 13.10 -14.15
N ASP A 73 2.35 12.08 -13.45
CA ASP A 73 2.36 10.69 -13.91
C ASP A 73 1.55 9.74 -13.01
N SER A 74 0.93 10.28 -11.95
CA SER A 74 0.19 9.49 -10.96
C SER A 74 1.03 8.45 -10.23
N SER A 75 2.36 8.63 -10.18
CA SER A 75 3.24 7.83 -9.35
C SER A 75 2.92 8.00 -7.87
N VAL A 76 3.17 6.95 -7.09
CA VAL A 76 2.89 6.88 -5.66
C VAL A 76 4.20 6.95 -4.92
N TRP A 77 4.28 7.89 -3.97
CA TRP A 77 5.47 8.19 -3.21
C TRP A 77 5.19 8.10 -1.73
N GLU A 78 6.14 7.56 -0.97
CA GLU A 78 6.21 7.74 0.46
C GLU A 78 6.94 9.07 0.72
N VAL A 79 6.37 9.92 1.56
CA VAL A 79 6.94 11.19 1.97
C VAL A 79 7.13 11.13 3.47
N SER A 80 8.40 11.15 3.88
CA SER A 80 8.73 11.04 5.29
C SER A 80 8.28 12.28 6.06
N SER A 81 7.59 12.05 7.17
CA SER A 81 7.21 13.09 8.12
C SER A 81 8.39 13.59 8.95
N ARG A 82 9.48 12.81 9.01
CA ARG A 82 10.62 12.98 9.93
C ARG A 82 11.87 13.57 9.29
N SER A 83 11.93 13.59 7.96
CA SER A 83 13.07 14.11 7.20
C SER A 83 12.59 15.17 6.21
N ASP A 84 13.32 16.29 6.11
CA ASP A 84 12.94 17.52 5.36
C ASP A 84 12.65 17.25 3.87
N GLY A 85 11.47 16.72 3.56
CA GLY A 85 10.99 16.47 2.20
C GLY A 85 11.63 15.28 1.50
N ALA A 86 12.23 14.32 2.22
CA ALA A 86 12.68 13.08 1.60
C ALA A 86 11.46 12.28 1.13
N HIS A 87 11.46 11.88 -0.13
CA HIS A 87 10.47 10.97 -0.69
C HIS A 87 11.12 9.78 -1.37
N SER A 88 10.43 8.64 -1.31
CA SER A 88 10.82 7.37 -1.92
C SER A 88 9.67 6.87 -2.78
N LEU A 89 10.00 6.29 -3.92
CA LEU A 89 8.99 5.74 -4.82
C LEU A 89 8.38 4.50 -4.17
N ILE A 90 7.04 4.46 -4.06
CA ILE A 90 6.29 3.24 -3.73
C ILE A 90 5.89 2.54 -5.01
N ASN A 91 5.31 3.24 -5.99
CA ASN A 91 4.92 2.67 -7.28
C ASN A 91 5.00 3.68 -8.41
N SER A 92 5.29 3.22 -9.62
CA SER A 92 5.38 4.06 -10.82
C SER A 92 4.04 4.69 -11.21
N ASN A 93 2.91 4.12 -10.78
CA ASN A 93 1.58 4.70 -10.93
C ASN A 93 0.57 4.11 -9.92
N LEU A 94 -0.56 4.79 -9.74
CA LEU A 94 -1.65 4.38 -8.84
C LEU A 94 -2.28 3.03 -9.21
N ASP A 95 -2.41 2.73 -10.50
CA ASP A 95 -3.05 1.48 -10.94
C ASP A 95 -2.21 0.28 -10.52
N ALA A 96 -0.88 0.37 -10.68
CA ALA A 96 0.07 -0.62 -10.20
C ALA A 96 0.03 -0.78 -8.67
N PHE A 97 -0.01 0.35 -7.93
CA PHE A 97 -0.15 0.31 -6.47
C PHE A 97 -1.38 -0.49 -6.04
N LEU A 98 -2.54 -0.19 -6.62
CA LEU A 98 -3.80 -0.86 -6.28
C LEU A 98 -3.84 -2.33 -6.71
N GLU A 99 -3.27 -2.67 -7.87
CA GLU A 99 -3.16 -4.05 -8.33
C GLU A 99 -2.26 -4.87 -7.39
N ILE A 100 -1.15 -4.30 -6.95
CA ILE A 100 -0.24 -4.95 -5.99
C ILE A 100 -0.93 -5.14 -4.65
N MET A 101 -1.59 -4.11 -4.12
CA MET A 101 -2.39 -4.24 -2.90
C MET A 101 -3.43 -5.35 -3.00
N ALA A 102 -4.08 -5.50 -4.16
CA ALA A 102 -5.13 -6.49 -4.37
C ALA A 102 -4.56 -7.90 -4.35
N ILE A 103 -3.42 -8.10 -5.01
CA ILE A 103 -2.69 -9.37 -4.99
C ILE A 103 -2.20 -9.69 -3.59
N CYS A 104 -1.67 -8.72 -2.86
CA CYS A 104 -1.23 -8.94 -1.49
C CYS A 104 -2.41 -9.32 -0.59
N GLU A 105 -3.55 -8.64 -0.70
CA GLU A 105 -4.79 -8.98 0.02
C GLU A 105 -5.26 -10.39 -0.31
N GLU A 106 -5.35 -10.74 -1.60
CA GLU A 106 -5.74 -12.08 -2.05
C GLU A 106 -4.82 -13.18 -1.50
N VAL A 107 -3.51 -12.97 -1.62
CA VAL A 107 -2.53 -13.97 -1.24
C VAL A 107 -2.46 -14.11 0.27
N ILE A 108 -2.32 -13.01 1.02
CA ILE A 108 -2.10 -13.02 2.47
C ILE A 108 -3.37 -13.38 3.24
N SER A 109 -4.54 -12.84 2.88
CA SER A 109 -5.82 -13.18 3.53
C SER A 109 -6.24 -14.63 3.27
N GLY A 110 -5.63 -15.31 2.28
CA GLY A 110 -5.76 -16.74 2.06
C GLY A 110 -5.01 -17.61 3.09
N HIS A 111 -4.19 -17.04 3.96
CA HIS A 111 -3.55 -17.75 5.07
C HIS A 111 -4.43 -17.69 6.31
N GLU A 112 -4.67 -18.84 6.97
CA GLU A 112 -5.34 -18.86 8.27
C GLU A 112 -4.52 -18.05 9.27
N ARG A 113 -5.16 -17.06 9.91
CA ARG A 113 -4.60 -16.33 11.05
C ARG A 113 -4.43 -17.30 12.21
N VAL A 114 -3.22 -17.74 12.46
CA VAL A 114 -2.90 -18.51 13.65
C VAL A 114 -2.69 -17.51 14.77
N ASN A 115 -3.50 -17.57 15.83
CA ASN A 115 -3.32 -16.68 16.98
C ASN A 115 -1.94 -16.97 17.62
N ASP A 116 -1.09 -15.94 17.67
CA ASP A 116 0.30 -15.95 18.15
C ASP A 116 0.50 -16.35 19.62
N ASP A 117 -0.57 -16.61 20.38
CA ASP A 117 -0.48 -16.73 21.82
C ASP A 117 0.08 -18.08 22.33
N GLU A 118 0.13 -19.16 21.52
CA GLU A 118 0.47 -20.50 22.07
C GLU A 118 1.29 -21.48 21.20
N GLN A 119 1.77 -21.12 20.00
CA GLN A 119 2.61 -22.04 19.21
C GLN A 119 3.96 -21.41 18.86
N GLU A 120 5.06 -22.04 19.30
CA GLU A 120 6.36 -21.90 18.61
C GLU A 120 6.06 -22.16 17.13
N LEU A 121 6.18 -21.12 16.28
CA LEU A 121 5.90 -21.23 14.86
C LEU A 121 6.75 -22.38 14.31
N GLU A 122 6.09 -23.49 14.00
CA GLU A 122 6.75 -24.69 13.48
C GLU A 122 7.51 -24.29 12.20
N GLU A 123 8.66 -24.92 11.91
CA GLU A 123 9.52 -24.57 10.76
C GLU A 123 8.72 -24.48 9.44
N GLU A 124 7.69 -25.32 9.28
CA GLU A 124 6.78 -25.34 8.12
C GLU A 124 5.98 -24.02 7.96
N PHE A 125 5.67 -23.32 9.05
CA PHE A 125 4.96 -22.04 9.02
C PHE A 125 5.87 -20.91 8.52
N ILE A 126 7.13 -20.90 8.94
CA ILE A 126 8.14 -19.94 8.48
C ILE A 126 8.44 -20.15 6.99
N GLU A 127 8.60 -21.40 6.56
CA GLU A 127 8.82 -21.72 5.14
C GLU A 127 7.67 -21.22 4.26
N ARG A 128 6.42 -21.39 4.71
CA ARG A 128 5.24 -20.90 3.99
C ARG A 128 5.24 -19.38 3.79
N TRP A 129 5.62 -18.60 4.80
CA TRP A 129 5.68 -17.13 4.69
C TRP A 129 6.82 -16.64 3.80
N ILE A 130 7.95 -17.34 3.82
CA ILE A 130 9.06 -17.09 2.89
C ILE A 130 8.61 -17.38 1.44
N GLU A 131 7.90 -18.49 1.20
CA GLU A 131 7.34 -18.80 -0.12
C GLU A 131 6.34 -17.75 -0.59
N THR A 132 5.44 -17.31 0.29
CA THR A 132 4.48 -16.23 0.01
C THR A 132 5.18 -14.92 -0.35
N SER A 133 6.19 -14.51 0.43
CA SER A 133 6.98 -13.32 0.13
C SER A 133 7.67 -13.40 -1.24
N ASN A 134 8.23 -14.58 -1.59
CA ASN A 134 8.86 -14.78 -2.88
C ASN A 134 7.88 -14.77 -4.06
N ASP A 135 6.68 -15.34 -3.90
CA ASP A 135 5.62 -15.27 -4.90
C ASP A 135 5.18 -13.82 -5.14
N LEU A 136 4.89 -13.08 -4.06
CA LEU A 136 4.53 -11.66 -4.14
C LEU A 136 5.63 -10.83 -4.81
N ARG A 137 6.90 -11.06 -4.45
CA ARG A 137 8.05 -10.41 -5.10
C ARG A 137 8.05 -10.66 -6.61
N GLY A 138 7.81 -11.90 -7.03
CA GLY A 138 7.73 -12.27 -8.44
C GLY A 138 6.61 -11.55 -9.19
N ARG A 139 5.42 -11.44 -8.58
CA ARG A 139 4.26 -10.77 -9.16
C ARG A 139 4.46 -9.25 -9.25
N ILE A 140 4.96 -8.62 -8.19
CA ILE A 140 5.26 -7.18 -8.16
C ILE A 140 6.31 -6.84 -9.24
N ALA A 141 7.34 -7.67 -9.43
CA ALA A 141 8.37 -7.44 -10.44
C ALA A 141 7.83 -7.46 -11.89
N ILE A 142 6.68 -8.09 -12.11
CA ILE A 142 6.00 -8.10 -13.41
C ILE A 142 5.14 -6.85 -13.59
N ILE A 143 4.43 -6.43 -12.53
CA ILE A 143 3.48 -5.31 -12.55
C ILE A 143 4.21 -3.97 -12.58
N ASP A 144 5.19 -3.80 -11.69
CA ASP A 144 5.91 -2.55 -11.50
C ASP A 144 7.37 -2.78 -11.09
N PRO A 145 8.23 -3.27 -12.00
CA PRO A 145 9.64 -3.54 -11.69
C PRO A 145 10.40 -2.38 -11.00
N PRO A 146 10.17 -1.09 -11.35
CA PRO A 146 10.83 0.02 -10.66
C PRO A 146 10.53 0.15 -9.17
N SER A 147 9.46 -0.45 -8.66
CA SER A 147 9.10 -0.38 -7.25
C SER A 147 9.83 -1.38 -6.36
N LEU A 148 10.56 -2.33 -6.95
CA LEU A 148 11.32 -3.35 -6.24
C LEU A 148 12.82 -3.07 -6.31
N PHE A 149 13.29 -2.25 -5.39
CA PHE A 149 14.71 -2.04 -5.12
C PHE A 149 15.02 -2.22 -3.64
N ASP A 150 16.30 -2.37 -3.29
CA ASP A 150 16.73 -2.53 -1.91
C ASP A 150 16.40 -1.26 -1.10
N GLY A 151 15.64 -1.41 -0.01
CA GLY A 151 15.12 -0.31 0.80
C GLY A 151 13.92 0.43 0.19
N SER A 152 13.22 -0.18 -0.76
CA SER A 152 11.90 0.27 -1.19
C SER A 152 10.81 -0.18 -0.20
N TYR A 153 9.68 0.54 -0.20
CA TYR A 153 8.51 0.19 0.59
C TYR A 153 8.10 -1.29 0.43
N TRP A 154 8.05 -1.79 -0.81
CA TRP A 154 7.68 -3.17 -1.08
C TRP A 154 8.75 -4.18 -0.65
N SER A 155 10.04 -3.84 -0.75
CA SER A 155 11.10 -4.72 -0.23
C SER A 155 10.99 -4.89 1.28
N ASP A 156 10.68 -3.82 2.01
CA ASP A 156 10.52 -3.85 3.46
C ASP A 156 9.25 -4.60 3.85
N PHE A 157 8.12 -4.32 3.20
CA PHE A 157 6.88 -5.08 3.36
C PHE A 157 7.07 -6.58 3.10
N LEU A 158 7.78 -6.96 2.04
CA LEU A 158 8.03 -8.37 1.73
C LEU A 158 8.96 -9.04 2.75
N SER A 159 9.87 -8.29 3.35
CA SER A 159 10.69 -8.78 4.47
C SER A 159 9.82 -9.08 5.69
N ASP A 160 8.90 -8.17 6.01
CA ASP A 160 7.94 -8.30 7.10
C ASP A 160 7.00 -9.50 6.88
N VAL A 161 6.47 -9.66 5.67
CA VAL A 161 5.68 -10.84 5.27
C VAL A 161 6.48 -12.13 5.43
N ALA A 162 7.76 -12.16 5.04
CA ALA A 162 8.61 -13.35 5.19
C ALA A 162 8.84 -13.72 6.66
N ASN A 163 8.78 -12.75 7.57
CA ASN A 163 8.87 -12.97 9.01
C ASN A 163 7.52 -13.30 9.67
N GLY A 164 6.43 -13.27 8.91
CA GLY A 164 5.07 -13.37 9.46
C GLY A 164 4.63 -12.13 10.24
N ASP A 165 5.40 -11.04 10.21
CA ASP A 165 5.17 -9.81 10.97
C ASP A 165 4.43 -8.79 10.11
N TYR A 166 3.16 -9.05 9.81
CA TYR A 166 2.34 -8.17 8.97
C TYR A 166 1.10 -7.60 9.70
N GLU A 167 1.08 -7.65 11.04
CA GLU A 167 0.01 -7.11 11.91
C GLU A 167 0.23 -5.65 12.37
#